data_AF-A0A345HT42-F1
#
_entry.id   AF-A0A345HT42-F1
#
_cell.length_a   1.000
_cell.length_b   1.000
_cell.length_c   1.000
_cell.angle_alpha   90.00
_cell.angle_beta   90.00
_cell.angle_gamma   90.00
#
_symmetry.space_group_name_H-M   'P 1'
#
loop_
_entity.id
_entity.type
_entity.pdbx_description
1 polymer ?
#
loop_
_entity_poly.entity_id
_entity_poly.type
_entity_poly.pdbx_seq_one_letter_code
_entity_poly.pdbx_strand_id
1 'polypeptide(L)'
;MSLKPSRRNTPSQNRSTTLADHDLTDHDLSNRSYGDAEFTEFAGKIASIIGVPAARLSPDTVVADLGLESMTTVELVVDLQEDYDVLLSREDFDDVTTLGDLAGLIFQRLPQRDRN
;
A
#
# COMPACT_ATOMS: atom_id res chain seq x y z
N MET A 1 -34.23 36.64 -46.97
CA MET A 1 -35.10 37.26 -45.94
C MET A 1 -35.49 36.18 -44.92
N SER A 2 -35.58 36.54 -43.64
CA SER A 2 -36.12 35.79 -42.48
C SER A 2 -35.14 34.81 -41.80
N LEU A 3 -34.37 35.20 -40.78
CA LEU A 3 -34.67 35.59 -39.37
C LEU A 3 -34.87 34.37 -38.42
N LYS A 4 -33.91 34.24 -37.48
CA LYS A 4 -33.88 33.37 -36.27
C LYS A 4 -34.96 33.84 -35.25
N PRO A 5 -35.36 33.07 -34.19
CA PRO A 5 -34.53 32.94 -32.96
C PRO A 5 -34.77 31.70 -32.02
N SER A 6 -33.88 31.56 -31.03
CA SER A 6 -34.08 30.94 -29.68
C SER A 6 -34.17 29.40 -29.57
N ARG A 7 -33.54 28.68 -28.63
CA ARG A 7 -32.96 29.01 -27.32
C ARG A 7 -31.69 28.18 -27.03
N ARG A 8 -30.72 28.89 -26.44
CA ARG A 8 -29.78 28.51 -25.37
C ARG A 8 -30.09 27.16 -24.68
N ASN A 9 -29.15 26.20 -24.75
CA ASN A 9 -28.82 25.40 -23.58
C ASN A 9 -27.34 24.98 -23.62
N THR A 10 -26.62 25.33 -22.56
CA THR A 10 -25.20 25.10 -22.33
C THR A 10 -24.88 23.61 -22.23
N PRO A 11 -23.79 23.08 -22.81
CA PRO A 11 -23.24 21.83 -22.32
C PRO A 11 -22.63 22.09 -20.94
N SER A 12 -23.22 21.45 -19.93
CA SER A 12 -22.77 21.39 -18.54
C SER A 12 -21.31 20.92 -18.48
N GLN A 13 -20.38 21.86 -18.34
CA GLN A 13 -18.99 21.58 -17.97
C GLN A 13 -18.95 21.38 -16.46
N ASN A 14 -19.31 20.18 -16.01
CA ASN A 14 -19.01 19.69 -14.66
C ASN A 14 -18.65 18.20 -14.76
N ARG A 15 -17.43 17.94 -15.27
CA ARG A 15 -16.73 16.69 -15.00
C ARG A 15 -15.99 16.86 -13.68
N SER A 16 -16.73 16.72 -12.58
CA SER A 16 -16.16 16.34 -11.29
C SER A 16 -15.68 14.89 -11.42
N THR A 17 -14.38 14.68 -11.62
CA THR A 17 -13.65 13.42 -11.35
C THR A 17 -12.24 13.55 -11.92
N THR A 18 -11.41 14.37 -11.27
CA THR A 18 -10.00 14.00 -11.13
C THR A 18 -9.94 13.16 -9.86
N LEU A 19 -10.53 11.96 -9.92
CA LEU A 19 -10.04 10.89 -9.06
C LEU A 19 -8.66 10.58 -9.61
N ALA A 20 -7.67 10.66 -8.74
CA ALA A 20 -6.32 10.23 -9.04
C ALA A 20 -6.39 8.90 -9.78
N ASP A 21 -5.91 8.94 -11.02
CA ASP A 21 -5.46 7.81 -11.79
C ASP A 21 -4.28 7.23 -11.01
N HIS A 22 -4.58 6.54 -9.90
CA HIS A 22 -3.64 5.62 -9.29
C HIS A 22 -3.68 4.41 -10.22
N ASP A 23 -2.85 4.50 -11.26
CA ASP A 23 -2.16 3.37 -11.87
C ASP A 23 -1.51 2.58 -10.72
N LEU A 24 -2.32 1.79 -10.02
CA LEU A 24 -1.83 0.74 -9.15
C LEU A 24 -1.40 -0.33 -10.13
N THR A 25 -0.16 -0.14 -10.60
CA THR A 25 0.59 -1.09 -11.39
C THR A 25 0.31 -2.48 -10.81
N ASP A 26 -0.23 -3.34 -11.66
CA ASP A 26 -0.34 -4.79 -11.48
C ASP A 26 1.05 -5.33 -11.12
N HIS A 27 1.43 -5.22 -9.86
CA HIS A 27 2.68 -5.75 -9.33
C HIS A 27 2.44 -7.23 -9.07
N ASP A 28 2.49 -7.96 -10.18
CA ASP A 28 2.79 -9.37 -10.31
C ASP A 28 2.68 -10.18 -9.01
N LEU A 29 1.48 -10.70 -8.78
CA LEU A 29 1.17 -11.68 -7.72
C LEU A 29 1.94 -13.00 -7.86
N SER A 30 2.80 -13.15 -8.87
CA SER A 30 3.41 -14.41 -9.27
C SER A 30 4.65 -14.80 -8.46
N ASN A 31 5.21 -13.89 -7.62
CA ASN A 31 6.44 -14.17 -6.85
C ASN A 31 6.34 -13.93 -5.33
N ARG A 32 5.14 -14.01 -4.73
CA ARG A 32 5.00 -13.89 -3.26
C ARG A 32 5.77 -15.02 -2.55
N SER A 33 6.83 -14.65 -1.83
CA SER A 33 7.60 -15.57 -0.97
C SER A 33 6.88 -15.93 0.34
N TYR A 34 5.63 -15.48 0.53
CA TYR A 34 4.85 -15.66 1.75
C TYR A 34 3.43 -16.14 1.43
N GLY A 35 2.84 -16.90 2.37
CA GLY A 35 1.46 -17.37 2.26
C GLY A 35 0.44 -16.34 2.75
N ASP A 36 -0.84 -16.57 2.45
CA ASP A 36 -1.95 -15.69 2.86
C ASP A 36 -2.05 -15.55 4.39
N ALA A 37 -1.75 -16.62 5.13
CA ALA A 37 -1.75 -16.62 6.58
C ALA A 37 -0.63 -15.74 7.17
N GLU A 38 0.55 -15.79 6.56
CA GLU A 38 1.71 -14.99 6.99
C GLU A 38 1.46 -13.51 6.72
N PHE A 39 0.91 -13.18 5.55
CA PHE A 39 0.49 -11.81 5.25
C PHE A 39 -0.61 -11.34 6.21
N THR A 40 -1.56 -12.19 6.58
CA THR A 40 -2.63 -11.83 7.52
C THR A 40 -2.06 -11.50 8.90
N GLU A 41 -1.09 -12.27 9.39
CA GLU A 41 -0.37 -11.96 10.65
C GLU A 41 0.36 -10.62 10.54
N PHE A 42 1.12 -10.44 9.47
CA PHE A 42 1.88 -9.22 9.19
C PHE A 42 0.98 -7.98 9.09
N ALA A 43 -0.08 -8.04 8.28
CA ALA A 43 -1.08 -7.00 8.17
C ALA A 43 -1.76 -6.74 9.53
N GLY A 44 -2.01 -7.78 10.33
CA GLY A 44 -2.51 -7.64 11.69
C GLY A 44 -1.60 -6.81 12.60
N LYS A 45 -0.29 -7.02 12.52
CA LYS A 45 0.71 -6.24 13.28
C LYS A 45 0.76 -4.80 12.80
N ILE A 46 0.89 -4.58 11.49
CA ILE A 46 0.88 -3.24 10.90
C ILE A 46 -0.38 -2.48 11.31
N ALA A 47 -1.55 -3.11 11.16
CA ALA A 47 -2.84 -2.59 11.57
C ALA A 47 -2.86 -2.12 13.03
N SER A 48 -2.25 -2.89 13.93
CA SER A 48 -2.16 -2.54 15.35
C SER A 48 -1.24 -1.35 15.61
N ILE A 49 -0.16 -1.21 14.84
CA ILE A 49 0.82 -0.12 14.98
C ILE A 49 0.23 1.20 14.46
N ILE A 50 -0.39 1.17 13.29
CA ILE A 50 -0.91 2.38 12.62
C ILE A 50 -2.38 2.67 12.98
N GLY A 51 -3.05 1.77 13.70
CA GLY A 51 -4.42 1.94 14.17
C GLY A 51 -5.51 1.82 13.09
N VAL A 52 -5.23 1.12 11.99
CA VAL A 52 -6.21 0.87 10.91
C VAL A 52 -6.62 -0.61 10.89
N PRO A 53 -7.80 -0.98 10.39
CA PRO A 53 -8.20 -2.38 10.33
C PRO A 53 -7.35 -3.18 9.33
N ALA A 54 -6.86 -4.36 9.73
CA ALA A 54 -6.12 -5.27 8.85
C ALA A 54 -6.90 -5.65 7.58
N ALA A 55 -8.24 -5.63 7.63
CA ALA A 55 -9.10 -5.86 6.47
C ALA A 55 -8.99 -4.78 5.37
N ARG A 56 -8.41 -3.59 5.68
CA ARG A 56 -8.07 -2.57 4.68
C ARG A 56 -6.66 -2.70 4.14
N LEU A 57 -5.82 -3.50 4.78
CA LEU A 57 -4.44 -3.70 4.36
C LEU A 57 -4.43 -4.82 3.32
N SER A 58 -4.19 -4.42 2.08
CA SER A 58 -3.94 -5.36 0.99
C SER A 58 -2.44 -5.37 0.70
N PRO A 59 -1.88 -6.48 0.22
CA PRO A 59 -0.52 -6.50 -0.30
C PRO A 59 -0.30 -5.49 -1.44
N ASP A 60 -1.35 -5.15 -2.18
CA ASP A 60 -1.35 -4.10 -3.23
C ASP A 60 -1.46 -2.67 -2.66
N THR A 61 -1.65 -2.52 -1.34
CA THR A 61 -1.74 -1.21 -0.72
C THR A 61 -0.37 -0.56 -0.66
N VAL A 62 -0.25 0.61 -1.26
CA VAL A 62 0.95 1.44 -1.22
C VAL A 62 1.14 1.98 0.20
N VAL A 63 2.35 1.86 0.75
CA VAL A 63 2.63 2.29 2.13
C VAL A 63 2.40 3.80 2.28
N ALA A 64 2.71 4.58 1.23
CA ALA A 64 2.44 6.02 1.18
C ALA A 64 0.93 6.36 1.14
N ASP A 65 0.08 5.49 0.58
CA ASP A 65 -1.38 5.72 0.48
C ASP A 65 -2.10 5.49 1.82
N LEU A 66 -1.48 4.76 2.74
CA LEU A 66 -1.94 4.61 4.12
C LEU A 66 -1.94 5.94 4.90
N GLY A 67 -1.33 6.99 4.35
CA GLY A 67 -1.22 8.29 5.01
C GLY A 67 -0.35 8.23 6.26
N LEU A 68 0.64 7.32 6.29
CA LEU A 68 1.59 7.26 7.38
C LEU A 68 2.49 8.49 7.34
N GLU A 69 2.52 9.22 8.45
CA GLU A 69 3.50 10.29 8.62
C GLU A 69 4.91 9.70 8.64
N SER A 70 5.91 10.46 8.17
CA SER A 70 7.29 9.97 8.06
C SER A 70 7.83 9.38 9.38
N MET A 71 7.36 9.87 10.53
CA MET A 71 7.69 9.32 11.86
C MET A 71 7.03 7.96 12.13
N THR A 72 5.74 7.81 11.80
CA THR A 72 4.99 6.55 11.95
C THR A 72 5.54 5.46 11.03
N THR A 73 5.95 5.81 9.80
CA THR A 73 6.61 4.86 8.90
C THR A 73 7.92 4.34 9.47
N VAL A 74 8.73 5.22 10.08
CA VAL A 74 9.98 4.82 10.73
C VAL A 74 9.72 3.93 11.94
N GLU A 75 8.75 4.27 12.80
CA GLU A 75 8.36 3.43 13.94
C GLU A 75 7.87 2.06 13.49
N LEU A 76 7.00 1.99 12.48
CA LEU A 76 6.51 0.75 11.89
C LEU A 76 7.68 -0.13 11.43
N VAL A 77 8.61 0.46 10.70
CA VAL A 77 9.79 -0.24 10.17
C VAL A 77 10.72 -0.73 11.28
N VAL A 78 10.92 0.06 12.33
CA VAL A 78 11.75 -0.33 13.47
C VAL A 78 11.09 -1.47 14.24
N ASP A 79 9.79 -1.36 14.54
CA ASP A 79 9.03 -2.38 15.26
C ASP A 79 9.02 -3.72 14.48
N LEU A 80 8.83 -3.67 13.16
CA LEU A 80 8.91 -4.85 12.30
C LEU A 80 10.32 -5.47 12.31
N GLN A 81 11.38 -4.67 12.25
CA GLN A 81 12.76 -5.17 12.31
C GLN A 81 13.07 -5.85 13.63
N GLU A 82 12.64 -5.26 14.76
CA GLU A 82 12.82 -5.84 16.08
C GLU A 82 11.97 -7.10 16.29
N ASP A 83 10.72 -7.10 15.85
CA ASP A 83 9.79 -8.23 16.03
C ASP A 83 10.17 -9.45 15.18
N TYR A 84 10.67 -9.21 13.97
CA TYR A 84 11.08 -10.26 13.04
C TYR A 84 12.59 -10.56 13.07
N ASP A 85 13.36 -9.85 13.90
CA ASP A 85 14.83 -9.95 13.99
C ASP A 85 15.51 -9.83 12.61
N VAL A 86 15.04 -8.87 11.80
CA VAL A 86 15.56 -8.60 10.45
C VAL A 86 16.24 -7.23 10.39
N LEU A 87 17.26 -7.13 9.55
CA LEU A 87 17.93 -5.85 9.25
C LEU A 87 17.50 -5.38 7.86
N LEU A 88 16.78 -4.26 7.81
CA LEU A 88 16.35 -3.62 6.58
C LEU A 88 17.20 -2.38 6.32
N SER A 89 17.95 -2.40 5.23
CA SER A 89 18.78 -1.27 4.82
C SER A 89 17.99 -0.30 3.95
N ARG A 90 18.50 0.92 3.78
CA ARG A 90 17.85 1.94 2.93
C ARG A 90 17.67 1.49 1.48
N GLU A 91 18.59 0.67 0.99
CA GLU A 91 18.51 0.01 -0.32
C GLU A 91 17.34 -0.97 -0.41
N ASP A 92 17.08 -1.76 0.65
CA ASP A 92 15.90 -2.63 0.71
C ASP A 92 14.60 -1.80 0.66
N PHE A 93 14.59 -0.60 1.25
CA PHE A 93 13.45 0.32 1.19
C PHE A 93 13.23 1.00 -0.17
N ASP A 94 14.23 0.99 -1.06
CA ASP A 94 14.09 1.58 -2.39
C ASP A 94 13.18 0.72 -3.28
N ASP A 95 13.23 -0.61 -3.08
CA ASP A 95 12.33 -1.56 -3.74
C ASP A 95 10.95 -1.64 -3.05
N VAL A 96 10.86 -1.29 -1.76
CA VAL A 96 9.60 -1.34 -1.00
C VAL A 96 8.67 -0.17 -1.33
N THR A 97 7.66 -0.46 -2.15
CA THR A 97 6.58 0.50 -2.47
C THR A 97 5.25 0.14 -1.81
N THR A 98 4.95 -1.15 -1.68
CA THR A 98 3.68 -1.67 -1.16
C THR A 98 3.89 -2.51 0.10
N LEU A 99 2.80 -2.74 0.83
CA LEU A 99 2.82 -3.66 1.97
C LEU A 99 3.21 -5.08 1.56
N GLY A 100 2.85 -5.50 0.35
CA GLY A 100 3.21 -6.81 -0.18
C GLY A 100 4.71 -6.93 -0.46
N ASP A 101 5.35 -5.86 -0.91
CA ASP A 101 6.80 -5.83 -1.11
C ASP A 101 7.54 -5.86 0.24
N LEU A 102 7.11 -5.02 1.19
CA LEU A 102 7.64 -5.01 2.56
C LEU A 102 7.52 -6.39 3.23
N ALA A 103 6.34 -7.00 3.14
CA ALA A 103 6.10 -8.36 3.62
C ALA A 103 7.08 -9.33 2.96
N GLY A 104 7.18 -9.30 1.63
CA GLY A 104 8.08 -10.15 0.87
C GLY A 104 9.50 -10.06 1.35
N LEU A 105 10.00 -8.86 1.51
CA LEU A 105 11.37 -8.58 1.92
C LEU A 105 11.64 -9.09 3.34
N ILE A 106 10.72 -8.86 4.27
CA ILE A 106 10.82 -9.38 5.64
C ILE A 106 10.79 -10.91 5.64
N PHE A 107 9.80 -11.53 5.00
CA PHE A 107 9.66 -12.99 4.96
C PHE A 107 10.85 -13.69 4.26
N GLN A 108 11.47 -13.04 3.27
CA GLN A 108 12.72 -13.52 2.66
C GLN A 108 13.92 -13.44 3.60
N ARG A 109 13.95 -12.44 4.48
CA ARG A 109 15.06 -12.18 5.42
C ARG A 109 14.88 -12.85 6.76
N LEU A 110 13.68 -13.36 7.07
CA LEU A 110 13.41 -14.07 8.32
C LEU A 110 14.47 -15.17 8.50
N PRO A 111 15.33 -15.07 9.52
CA PRO A 111 16.15 -16.20 9.91
C PRO A 111 15.17 -17.28 10.30
N GLN A 112 15.16 -18.41 9.55
CA GLN A 112 14.21 -19.51 9.68
C GLN A 112 13.71 -19.62 11.12
N ARG A 113 12.47 -19.16 11.37
CA ARG A 113 11.83 -19.17 12.68
C ARG A 113 12.08 -20.56 13.27
N ASP A 114 12.92 -20.59 14.29
CA ASP A 114 13.26 -21.80 15.04
C ASP A 114 11.92 -22.49 15.37
N ARG A 115 11.68 -23.62 14.70
CA ARG A 115 10.53 -24.47 14.98
C ARG A 115 10.80 -25.12 16.34
N ASN A 116 10.43 -24.43 17.42
CA ASN A 116 10.26 -25.01 18.74
C ASN A 116 8.77 -25.06 19.10
#